data_AF-A0A816RYX0-F1
#
_entry.id   AF-A0A816RYX0-F1
#
_cell.length_a   1.000
_cell.length_b   1.000
_cell.length_c   1.000
_cell.angle_alpha   90.00
_cell.angle_beta   90.00
_cell.angle_gamma   90.00
#
_symmetry.space_group_name_H-M   'P 1'
#
loop_
_entity.id
_entity.type
_entity.pdbx_description
1 polymer ?
#
loop_
_entity_poly.entity_id
_entity_poly.type
_entity_poly.pdbx_seq_one_letter_code
_entity_poly.pdbx_strand_id
1 'polypeptide(L)' 'MANTTSYPFYADLQTTLDKVPKSDMVLIIDDFNARIDVQQHTTSSNVVGPRAVDTINENGE' A
#
# COMPACT_ATOMS: atom_id res chain seq x y z
N MET A 1 10.18 -17.37 8.98
CA MET A 1 10.50 -16.02 9.47
C MET A 1 10.27 -15.09 8.30
N ALA A 2 9.32 -14.16 8.38
CA ALA A 2 8.96 -13.30 7.26
C ALA A 2 10.17 -12.40 6.93
N ASN A 3 10.60 -12.43 5.67
CA ASN A 3 11.68 -11.60 5.16
C ASN A 3 11.11 -10.17 5.09
N THR A 4 11.45 -9.32 6.05
CA THR A 4 11.04 -7.91 6.07
C THR A 4 11.86 -7.19 5.01
N THR A 5 11.42 -7.28 3.75
CA THR A 5 11.90 -6.41 2.68
C THR A 5 11.55 -4.99 3.08
N SER A 6 12.56 -4.25 3.57
CA SER A 6 12.42 -2.83 3.89
C SER A 6 12.22 -2.09 2.58
N TYR A 7 10.96 -1.81 2.21
CA TYR A 7 10.65 -0.96 1.07
C TYR A 7 11.11 0.47 1.35
N PRO A 8 12.16 0.97 0.69
CA PRO A 8 12.72 2.29 0.99
C PRO A 8 11.68 3.40 0.77
N PHE A 9 10.81 3.23 -0.24
CA PHE A 9 9.73 4.16 -0.55
C PHE A 9 8.78 4.40 0.63
N TYR A 10 8.26 3.35 1.28
CA TYR A 10 7.30 3.54 2.38
C TYR A 10 7.96 4.10 3.64
N ALA A 11 9.23 3.75 3.88
CA ALA A 11 10.00 4.34 4.98
C ALA A 11 10.23 5.84 4.76
N ASP A 12 10.58 6.23 3.53
CA ASP A 12 10.76 7.63 3.15
C ASP A 12 9.44 8.41 3.17
N LEU A 13 8.35 7.79 2.71
CA LEU A 13 7.00 8.35 2.78
C LEU A 13 6.61 8.60 4.23
N GLN A 14 6.77 7.62 5.12
CA GLN A 14 6.46 7.78 6.55
C GLN A 14 7.29 8.90 7.17
N THR A 15 8.61 8.91 6.93
CA THR A 15 9.51 9.95 7.44
C THR A 15 9.13 11.35 6.93
N THR A 16 8.58 11.44 5.73
CA THR A 16 8.10 12.70 5.15
C THR A 16 6.80 13.14 5.81
N LEU A 17 5.86 12.22 6.02
CA LEU A 17 4.58 12.50 6.68
C LEU A 17 4.76 12.89 8.15
N ASP A 18 5.75 12.31 8.84
CA ASP A 18 6.04 12.63 10.24
C ASP A 18 6.49 14.09 10.45
N LYS A 19 6.96 14.75 9.39
CA LYS A 19 7.34 16.18 9.43
C LYS A 19 6.15 17.11 9.28
N VAL A 20 4.98 16.62 8.87
CA VAL A 20 3.80 17.46 8.69
C VAL A 20 3.23 17.82 10.07
N PRO A 21 3.00 19.11 10.37
CA PRO A 21 2.35 19.52 11.60
C PRO A 21 1.01 18.81 11.80
N LYS A 22 0.76 18.34 13.03
CA LYS A 22 -0.50 17.63 13.38
C LYS A 22 -1.75 18.50 13.22
N SER A 23 -1.60 19.82 13.14
CA SER A 23 -2.68 20.78 12.87
C SER A 23 -3.17 20.75 11.44
N ASP A 24 -2.35 20.24 10.52
CA ASP A 24 -2.58 20.35 9.09
C ASP A 24 -3.24 19.06 8.56
N MET A 25 -4.10 19.20 7.56
CA MET A 25 -4.73 18.07 6.88
C MET A 25 -3.87 17.61 5.71
N VAL A 26 -3.53 16.32 5.67
CA VAL A 26 -2.82 15.69 4.55
C VAL A 26 -3.76 14.80 3.76
N LEU A 27 -3.81 15.00 2.46
CA LEU A 27 -4.50 14.14 1.50
C LEU A 27 -3.48 13.58 0.52
N ILE A 28 -3.37 12.26 0.45
CA ILE A 28 -2.51 11.56 -0.52
C ILE A 28 -3.39 10.65 -1.35
N ILE A 29 -3.26 10.76 -2.67
CA ILE A 29 -4.06 10.00 -3.63
C ILE A 29 -3.09 9.48 -4.67
N ASP A 30 -2.90 8.17 -4.68
CA ASP A 30 -2.23 7.44 -5.76
C ASP A 30 -2.51 5.93 -5.57
N ASP A 31 -2.15 5.13 -6.56
CA ASP A 31 -2.05 3.69 -6.39
C ASP A 31 -0.73 3.33 -5.69
N PHE A 32 -0.81 3.10 -4.39
CA PHE A 32 0.36 2.74 -3.59
C PHE A 32 0.90 1.33 -3.91
N ASN A 33 0.15 0.47 -4.60
CA ASN A 33 0.46 -0.96 -4.70
C ASN A 33 0.66 -1.64 -3.33
N ALA A 34 0.05 -1.10 -2.27
CA ALA A 34 0.09 -1.66 -0.92
C ALA A 34 -1.04 -2.67 -0.73
N ARG A 35 -0.71 -3.88 -0.27
CA ARG A 35 -1.69 -4.86 0.20
C ARG A 35 -1.93 -4.66 1.70
N ILE A 36 -3.12 -4.17 2.09
CA ILE A 36 -3.50 -4.01 3.49
C ILE A 36 -4.18 -5.30 3.96
N ASP A 37 -3.56 -5.97 4.94
CA ASP A 37 -4.04 -7.20 5.59
C ASP A 37 -4.07 -8.46 4.71
N VAL A 38 -2.97 -9.22 4.78
CA VAL A 38 -2.82 -10.54 4.13
C VAL A 38 -3.86 -11.59 4.54
N GLN A 39 -4.58 -11.40 5.65
CA GLN A 39 -5.60 -12.37 6.13
C GLN A 39 -7.03 -11.99 5.72
N GLN A 40 -7.30 -10.73 5.37
CA GLN A 40 -8.63 -10.26 4.93
C GLN A 40 -8.73 -10.01 3.43
N HIS A 41 -7.69 -10.36 2.66
CA HIS A 41 -7.75 -10.36 1.20
C HIS A 41 -8.69 -11.46 0.69
N THR A 42 -9.99 -11.21 0.76
CA THR A 42 -10.82 -11.57 -0.37
C THR A 42 -10.62 -10.45 -1.39
N THR A 43 -9.80 -10.70 -2.40
CA THR A 43 -10.04 -10.18 -3.75
C THR A 43 -11.37 -10.77 -4.22
N SER A 44 -12.44 -10.44 -3.49
CA SER A 44 -13.78 -10.78 -3.87
C SER A 44 -13.99 -10.05 -5.18
N SER A 45 -14.31 -10.80 -6.23
CA SER A 45 -14.71 -10.26 -7.52
C SER A 45 -15.83 -9.22 -7.40
N ASN A 46 -16.51 -9.15 -6.26
CA ASN A 46 -17.52 -8.13 -5.94
C ASN A 46 -16.94 -6.76 -5.54
N VAL A 47 -15.65 -6.65 -5.19
CA VAL A 47 -15.02 -5.38 -4.76
C VAL A 47 -14.23 -4.74 -5.90
N VAL A 48 -13.41 -5.52 -6.61
CA VAL A 48 -12.53 -5.00 -7.69
C VAL A 48 -13.10 -5.31 -9.08
N GLY A 49 -14.15 -6.12 -9.15
CA GLY A 49 -14.81 -6.52 -10.39
C GLY A 49 -14.19 -7.75 -11.06
N PRO A 50 -14.89 -8.36 -12.03
CA PRO A 50 -14.50 -9.62 -12.67
C PRO A 50 -13.25 -9.53 -13.58
N ARG A 51 -12.64 -8.35 -13.69
CA ARG A 51 -11.41 -8.11 -14.47
C ARG A 51 -10.19 -7.81 -13.59
N ALA A 52 -10.35 -7.89 -12.27
CA ALA A 52 -9.24 -7.73 -11.34
C ALA A 52 -8.19 -8.80 -11.58
N VAL A 53 -6.96 -8.37 -11.86
CA VAL A 53 -5.81 -9.24 -12.01
C VAL A 53 -5.05 -9.16 -10.69
N ASP A 54 -5.12 -10.23 -9.88
CA ASP A 54 -4.48 -10.29 -8.56
C ASP A 54 -2.97 -10.63 -8.65
N THR A 55 -2.32 -10.15 -9.70
CA THR A 55 -0.91 -10.43 -9.99
C THR A 55 -0.08 -9.19 -9.67
N ILE A 56 0.85 -9.33 -8.72
CA ILE A 56 1.86 -8.33 -8.41
C ILE A 56 2.86 -8.32 -9.57
N ASN A 57 3.20 -7.13 -10.07
CA ASN A 57 4.26 -6.97 -11.06
C ASN A 57 5.63 -6.79 -10.36
N GLU A 58 6.70 -6.75 -11.14
CA GLU A 58 8.08 -6.58 -10.66
C GLU A 58 8.34 -5.31 -9.80
N ASN A 59 7.43 -4.33 -9.81
CA ASN A 59 7.53 -3.12 -9.00
C ASN A 59 6.79 -3.22 -7.65
N GLY A 60 5.95 -4.24 -7.47
CA GLY A 60 5.17 -4.47 -6.25
C GLY A 60 5.70 -5.60 -5.36
N GLU A 61 6.85 -6.20 -5.71
CA GLU A 61 7.58 -7.16 -4.86
C GLU A 61 8.40 -6.49 -3.77
#